data_AF-A0A925HJD1-F1
#
_entry.id   AF-A0A925HJD1-F1
#
_cell.length_a   1.000
_cell.length_b   1.000
_cell.length_c   1.000
_cell.angle_alpha   90.00
_cell.angle_beta   90.00
_cell.angle_gamma   90.00
#
_symmetry.space_group_name_H-M   'P 1'
#
loop_
_entity.id
_entity.type
_entity.pdbx_description
1 polymer ?
#
loop_
_entity_poly.entity_id
_entity_poly.type
_entity_poly.pdbx_seq_one_letter_code
_entity_poly.pdbx_strand_id
1 'polypeptide(L)'
;MTRPRTPPTLRCLAASLGAMLVSGESLAGPITFSNFSANYYRAGYAEIDGIPISIHEDFGGDIAYDNGLVAYSATMLATPLITLAPDLWSLDVTSDTTVTASVSGSLFSGHAEANCGLSSFQFDLLILGDDFLYNGDEELFALNMSGSYVQDDVISPGFYQFAVLFDTFPIDVSTFAGPGESNLVSLSRQIGIELTPLPGPSSLVTLTAAGLYFSRRRRP
;
A
#
# COMPACT_ATOMS: atom_id res chain seq x y z
N MET A 1 -54.56 18.89 9.91
CA MET A 1 -53.31 19.61 9.57
C MET A 1 -52.15 18.87 10.20
N THR A 2 -51.58 17.91 9.50
CA THR A 2 -50.47 17.05 9.96
C THR A 2 -49.16 17.59 9.38
N ARG A 3 -48.20 17.91 10.25
CA ARG A 3 -46.86 18.37 9.84
C ARG A 3 -46.11 17.21 9.15
N PRO A 4 -45.30 17.46 8.10
CA PRO A 4 -44.44 16.44 7.53
C PRO A 4 -43.26 16.16 8.47
N ARG A 5 -42.99 14.87 8.71
CA ARG A 5 -41.77 14.40 9.38
C ARG A 5 -40.62 14.48 8.37
N THR A 6 -39.62 15.31 8.68
CA THR A 6 -38.32 15.29 8.03
C THR A 6 -37.64 13.93 8.29
N PRO A 7 -37.06 13.26 7.28
CA PRO A 7 -36.22 12.09 7.51
C PRO A 7 -34.89 12.51 8.17
N PRO A 8 -34.28 11.65 9.00
CA PRO A 8 -32.97 11.93 9.57
C PRO A 8 -31.92 11.92 8.45
N THR A 9 -31.29 13.07 8.23
CA THR A 9 -30.06 13.15 7.45
C THR A 9 -28.96 12.40 8.20
N LEU A 10 -28.61 11.21 7.71
CA LEU A 10 -27.38 10.53 8.04
C LEU A 10 -26.23 11.44 7.61
N ARG A 11 -25.73 12.23 8.55
CA ARG A 11 -24.42 12.87 8.43
C ARG A 11 -23.40 11.74 8.47
N CYS A 12 -23.04 11.22 7.31
CA CYS A 12 -21.79 10.49 7.16
C CYS A 12 -20.68 11.41 7.68
N LEU A 13 -20.09 11.02 8.80
CA LEU A 13 -18.84 11.55 9.28
C LEU A 13 -17.83 11.28 8.16
N ALA A 14 -17.53 12.30 7.34
CA ALA A 14 -16.32 12.32 6.54
C ALA A 14 -15.15 12.48 7.52
N ALA A 15 -14.75 11.37 8.12
CA ALA A 15 -13.47 11.28 8.78
C ALA A 15 -12.42 11.29 7.68
N SER A 16 -11.90 12.47 7.38
CA SER A 16 -10.64 12.60 6.65
C SER A 16 -9.56 11.86 7.44
N LEU A 17 -9.25 10.64 7.05
CA LEU A 17 -8.07 9.88 7.48
C LEU A 17 -6.83 10.52 6.83
N GLY A 18 -6.51 11.72 7.31
CA GLY A 18 -5.22 12.35 7.12
C GLY A 18 -4.32 11.97 8.30
N ALA A 19 -3.10 11.53 7.97
CA ALA A 19 -2.02 11.14 8.88
C ALA A 19 -2.23 9.81 9.62
N MET A 20 -1.89 8.72 8.93
CA MET A 20 -1.48 7.48 9.59
C MET A 20 -0.15 7.75 10.31
N LEU A 21 -0.24 8.08 11.60
CA LEU A 21 0.92 8.22 12.48
C LEU A 21 1.36 6.82 12.91
N VAL A 22 2.29 6.21 12.18
CA VAL A 22 2.99 5.00 12.67
C VAL A 22 4.32 5.45 13.26
N SER A 23 4.31 5.77 14.55
CA SER A 23 5.52 5.95 15.33
C SER A 23 6.08 4.56 15.71
N GLY A 24 6.97 4.03 14.88
CA GLY A 24 7.88 2.97 15.28
C GLY A 24 9.17 3.59 15.81
N GLU A 25 9.54 3.27 17.05
CA GLU A 25 10.82 3.68 17.63
C GLU A 25 11.97 3.25 16.70
N SER A 26 12.70 4.24 16.18
CA SER A 26 13.95 4.04 15.44
C SER A 26 14.99 3.47 16.39
N LEU A 27 15.03 2.15 16.50
CA LEU A 27 16.31 1.48 16.72
C LEU A 27 17.17 1.87 15.54
N ALA A 28 18.24 2.63 15.78
CA ALA A 28 19.16 3.15 14.77
C ALA A 28 19.92 2.00 14.06
N GLY A 29 19.19 1.23 13.26
CA GLY A 29 19.73 0.21 12.37
C GLY A 29 20.35 0.88 11.13
N PRO A 30 21.09 0.11 10.32
CA PRO A 30 21.67 0.60 9.07
C PRO A 30 20.61 0.98 8.02
N ILE A 31 19.32 0.79 8.31
CA ILE A 31 18.24 1.11 7.40
C ILE A 31 17.07 1.77 8.12
N THR A 32 16.36 2.67 7.43
CA THR A 32 15.13 3.29 7.93
C THR A 32 14.16 3.47 6.78
N PHE A 33 12.91 3.06 6.99
CA PHE A 33 11.78 3.35 6.12
C PHE A 33 10.94 4.48 6.72
N SER A 34 10.51 5.44 5.91
CA SER A 34 9.70 6.57 6.36
C SER A 34 8.81 7.12 5.25
N ASN A 35 8.01 8.14 5.57
CA ASN A 35 7.21 8.93 4.61
C ASN A 35 6.39 8.09 3.62
N PHE A 36 5.56 7.20 4.18
CA PHE A 36 4.67 6.35 3.39
C PHE A 36 3.51 7.15 2.78
N SER A 37 3.21 6.90 1.51
CA SER A 37 2.05 7.44 0.81
C SER A 37 1.51 6.40 -0.17
N ALA A 38 0.21 6.39 -0.38
CA ALA A 38 -0.44 5.50 -1.33
C ALA A 38 -1.45 6.28 -2.16
N ASN A 39 -1.47 6.02 -3.46
CA ASN A 39 -2.47 6.55 -4.38
C ASN A 39 -3.35 5.42 -4.86
N TYR A 40 -4.63 5.72 -4.97
CA TYR A 40 -5.67 4.74 -5.26
C TYR A 40 -6.52 5.25 -6.41
N TYR A 41 -7.01 4.33 -7.23
CA TYR A 41 -8.10 4.60 -8.15
C TYR A 41 -9.39 4.05 -7.53
N ARG A 42 -10.43 4.88 -7.52
CA ARG A 42 -11.77 4.47 -7.09
C ARG A 42 -12.79 4.97 -8.11
N ALA A 43 -13.70 4.09 -8.49
CA ALA A 43 -14.79 4.44 -9.37
C ALA A 43 -16.10 3.84 -8.88
N GLY A 44 -17.19 4.55 -9.14
CA GLY A 44 -18.52 4.11 -8.81
C GLY A 44 -19.54 4.62 -9.81
N TYR A 45 -20.50 3.78 -10.12
CA TYR A 45 -21.54 4.07 -11.10
C TYR A 45 -22.90 3.61 -10.55
N ALA A 46 -23.92 4.45 -10.74
CA ALA A 46 -25.28 4.16 -10.36
C ALA A 46 -26.27 4.63 -11.43
N GLU A 47 -27.24 3.77 -11.72
CA GLU A 47 -28.23 3.96 -12.77
C GLU A 47 -29.62 3.49 -12.32
N ILE A 48 -30.66 4.20 -12.73
CA ILE A 48 -32.06 3.79 -12.58
C ILE A 48 -32.75 3.95 -13.93
N ASP A 49 -33.46 2.92 -14.38
CA ASP A 49 -34.24 2.93 -15.62
C ASP A 49 -33.46 3.41 -16.88
N GLY A 50 -32.18 3.05 -17.02
CA GLY A 50 -31.36 3.48 -18.17
C GLY A 50 -30.70 4.86 -17.99
N ILE A 51 -30.93 5.53 -16.86
CA ILE A 51 -30.49 6.90 -16.62
C ILE A 51 -29.40 6.91 -15.53
N PRO A 52 -28.16 7.33 -15.87
CA PRO A 52 -27.12 7.53 -14.87
C PRO A 52 -27.54 8.59 -13.85
N ILE A 53 -27.47 8.25 -12.57
CA ILE A 53 -27.81 9.16 -11.47
C ILE A 53 -26.59 9.55 -10.64
N SER A 54 -25.50 8.78 -10.73
CA SER A 54 -24.21 9.13 -10.14
C SER A 54 -23.09 8.41 -10.88
N ILE A 55 -22.01 9.16 -11.13
CA ILE A 55 -20.75 8.68 -11.67
C ILE A 55 -19.67 9.37 -10.84
N HIS A 56 -18.82 8.59 -10.16
CA HIS A 56 -17.66 9.10 -9.45
C HIS A 56 -16.40 8.39 -9.94
N GLU A 57 -15.37 9.17 -10.23
CA GLU A 57 -14.00 8.72 -10.48
C GLU A 57 -13.09 9.61 -9.67
N ASP A 58 -12.31 9.02 -8.76
CA ASP A 58 -11.37 9.76 -7.92
C ASP A 58 -10.03 9.01 -7.82
N PHE A 59 -8.94 9.77 -7.83
CA PHE A 59 -7.58 9.30 -7.60
C PHE A 59 -7.14 9.58 -6.14
N GLY A 60 -8.10 9.79 -5.25
CA GLY A 60 -7.90 10.38 -3.92
C GLY A 60 -8.58 9.65 -2.77
N GLY A 61 -9.70 10.17 -2.27
CA GLY A 61 -10.37 9.70 -1.04
C GLY A 61 -11.34 8.55 -1.27
N ASP A 62 -11.93 8.03 -0.19
CA ASP A 62 -13.03 7.07 -0.27
C ASP A 62 -14.23 7.67 -1.01
N ILE A 63 -14.92 6.86 -1.80
CA ILE A 63 -16.16 7.27 -2.47
C ILE A 63 -17.35 6.52 -1.89
N ALA A 64 -18.48 7.22 -1.79
CA ALA A 64 -19.75 6.62 -1.43
C ALA A 64 -20.90 7.40 -2.06
N TYR A 65 -21.92 6.67 -2.49
CA TYR A 65 -23.20 7.21 -2.93
C TYR A 65 -24.32 6.32 -2.39
N ASP A 66 -25.38 6.94 -1.89
CA ASP A 66 -26.60 6.24 -1.47
C ASP A 66 -27.79 7.19 -1.60
N ASN A 67 -28.83 6.76 -2.30
CA ASN A 67 -30.10 7.50 -2.39
C ASN A 67 -31.31 6.71 -1.86
N GLY A 68 -31.08 5.57 -1.21
CA GLY A 68 -32.09 4.65 -0.69
C GLY A 68 -32.67 3.67 -1.72
N LEU A 69 -32.35 3.83 -3.00
CA LEU A 69 -32.75 2.91 -4.08
C LEU A 69 -31.56 2.22 -4.72
N VAL A 70 -30.44 2.91 -4.88
CA VAL A 70 -29.15 2.34 -5.27
C VAL A 70 -28.07 2.96 -4.40
N ALA A 71 -27.04 2.17 -4.10
CA ALA A 71 -25.88 2.63 -3.37
C ALA A 71 -24.62 1.91 -3.83
N TYR A 72 -23.49 2.61 -3.74
CA TYR A 72 -22.18 2.05 -3.93
C TYR A 72 -21.18 2.69 -2.97
N SER A 73 -20.10 1.98 -2.65
CA SER A 73 -18.94 2.55 -1.98
C SER A 73 -17.67 1.82 -2.38
N ALA A 74 -16.56 2.54 -2.31
CA ALA A 74 -15.23 1.96 -2.44
C ALA A 74 -14.31 2.61 -1.42
N THR A 75 -13.69 1.78 -0.58
CA THR A 75 -12.71 2.19 0.43
C THR A 75 -11.45 1.35 0.28
N MET A 76 -10.30 1.97 0.55
CA MET A 76 -9.02 1.26 0.55
C MET A 76 -8.05 1.88 1.53
N LEU A 77 -7.31 1.02 2.24
CA LEU A 77 -6.28 1.39 3.21
C LEU A 77 -5.00 0.59 2.95
N ALA A 78 -3.89 1.27 2.71
CA ALA A 78 -2.56 0.68 2.72
C ALA A 78 -1.92 0.82 4.11
N THR A 79 -1.55 -0.29 4.72
CA THR A 79 -0.90 -0.36 6.04
C THR A 79 0.51 -0.91 5.89
N PRO A 80 1.57 -0.10 6.10
CA PRO A 80 2.94 -0.59 6.09
C PRO A 80 3.27 -1.32 7.41
N LEU A 81 3.98 -2.43 7.29
CA LEU A 81 4.58 -3.21 8.38
C LEU A 81 6.07 -3.34 8.09
N ILE A 82 6.90 -2.89 9.03
CA ILE A 82 8.36 -2.94 8.90
C ILE A 82 8.88 -4.08 9.76
N THR A 83 9.69 -4.96 9.17
CA THR A 83 10.42 -6.00 9.88
C THR A 83 11.91 -5.72 9.78
N LEU A 84 12.58 -5.63 10.93
CA LEU A 84 14.04 -5.44 11.01
C LEU A 84 14.66 -6.68 11.69
N ALA A 85 15.38 -7.49 10.94
CA ALA A 85 16.18 -8.62 11.43
C ALA A 85 17.66 -8.47 11.00
N PRO A 86 18.61 -9.16 11.65
CA PRO A 86 20.04 -9.02 11.35
C PRO A 86 20.45 -9.38 9.91
N ASP A 87 19.67 -10.25 9.27
CA ASP A 87 19.90 -10.84 7.95
C ASP A 87 18.82 -10.49 6.92
N LEU A 88 17.76 -9.82 7.35
CA LEU A 88 16.63 -9.45 6.49
C LEU A 88 15.97 -8.18 7.01
N TRP A 89 15.78 -7.23 6.11
CA TRP A 89 14.92 -6.08 6.33
C TRP A 89 13.79 -6.11 5.32
N SER A 90 12.56 -6.14 5.81
CA SER A 90 11.38 -6.12 4.94
C SER A 90 10.47 -4.94 5.24
N LEU A 91 9.85 -4.44 4.19
CA LEU A 91 8.65 -3.62 4.25
C LEU A 91 7.54 -4.41 3.57
N ASP A 92 6.58 -4.83 4.38
CA ASP A 92 5.36 -5.46 3.92
C ASP A 92 4.24 -4.41 3.91
N VAL A 93 3.58 -4.21 2.78
CA VAL A 93 2.41 -3.32 2.71
C VAL A 93 1.17 -4.16 2.50
N THR A 94 0.26 -4.13 3.47
CA THR A 94 -1.06 -4.73 3.33
C THR A 94 -2.02 -3.68 2.79
N SER A 95 -2.57 -3.88 1.59
CA SER A 95 -3.68 -3.07 1.07
C SER A 95 -5.01 -3.80 1.26
N ASP A 96 -5.83 -3.26 2.17
CA ASP A 96 -7.17 -3.76 2.44
C ASP A 96 -8.18 -2.93 1.67
N THR A 97 -8.96 -3.61 0.83
CA THR A 97 -9.95 -3.01 -0.07
C THR A 97 -11.32 -3.51 0.28
N THR A 98 -12.31 -2.62 0.29
CA THR A 98 -13.72 -3.00 0.40
C THR A 98 -14.55 -2.21 -0.60
N VAL A 99 -15.27 -2.92 -1.47
CA VAL A 99 -16.24 -2.33 -2.39
C VAL A 99 -17.62 -2.91 -2.12
N THR A 100 -18.62 -2.04 -2.23
CA THR A 100 -20.02 -2.44 -2.07
C THR A 100 -20.85 -1.87 -3.21
N ALA A 101 -21.83 -2.65 -3.66
CA ALA A 101 -22.87 -2.21 -4.59
C ALA A 101 -24.21 -2.82 -4.16
N SER A 102 -25.27 -2.02 -4.20
CA SER A 102 -26.61 -2.48 -3.84
C SER A 102 -27.68 -1.76 -4.62
N VAL A 103 -28.75 -2.48 -4.94
CA VAL A 103 -29.95 -1.97 -5.62
C VAL A 103 -31.18 -2.51 -4.91
N SER A 104 -32.06 -1.62 -4.49
CA SER A 104 -33.32 -1.95 -3.84
C SER A 104 -34.18 -2.86 -4.73
N GLY A 105 -34.79 -3.88 -4.12
CA GLY A 105 -35.75 -4.76 -4.79
C GLY A 105 -37.06 -4.07 -5.20
N SER A 106 -37.27 -2.80 -4.80
CA SER A 106 -38.39 -1.99 -5.29
C SER A 106 -38.19 -1.46 -6.71
N LEU A 107 -36.96 -1.48 -7.22
CA LEU A 107 -36.66 -1.09 -8.59
C LEU A 107 -36.92 -2.27 -9.54
N PHE A 108 -37.52 -1.98 -10.69
CA PHE A 108 -37.62 -2.95 -11.79
C PHE A 108 -36.34 -2.97 -12.63
N SER A 109 -35.70 -1.81 -12.78
CA SER A 109 -34.43 -1.63 -13.47
C SER A 109 -33.53 -0.70 -12.66
N GLY A 110 -32.35 -1.18 -12.28
CA GLY A 110 -31.37 -0.43 -11.54
C GLY A 110 -30.04 -1.14 -11.57
N HIS A 111 -28.96 -0.37 -11.51
CA HIS A 111 -27.62 -0.90 -11.56
C HIS A 111 -26.71 -0.07 -10.66
N ALA A 112 -25.84 -0.75 -9.92
CA ALA A 112 -24.78 -0.13 -9.13
C ALA A 112 -23.48 -0.92 -9.35
N GLU A 113 -22.38 -0.19 -9.45
CA GLU A 113 -21.03 -0.74 -9.58
C GLU A 113 -20.08 0.05 -8.69
N ALA A 114 -19.12 -0.65 -8.07
CA ALA A 114 -18.01 -0.06 -7.35
C ALA A 114 -16.72 -0.79 -7.69
N ASN A 115 -15.68 -0.02 -7.95
CA ASN A 115 -14.34 -0.48 -8.32
C ASN A 115 -13.28 0.23 -7.49
N CYS A 116 -12.23 -0.49 -7.13
CA CYS A 116 -11.08 0.09 -6.45
C CYS A 116 -9.79 -0.63 -6.86
N GLY A 117 -8.68 0.11 -6.94
CA GLY A 117 -7.35 -0.43 -7.17
C GLY A 117 -6.25 0.45 -6.55
N LEU A 118 -5.18 -0.17 -6.07
CA LEU A 118 -3.97 0.52 -5.64
C LEU A 118 -3.14 0.90 -6.88
N SER A 119 -2.92 2.19 -7.11
CA SER A 119 -2.19 2.67 -8.29
C SER A 119 -0.69 2.84 -8.02
N SER A 120 -0.33 3.32 -6.84
CA SER A 120 1.08 3.44 -6.45
C SER A 120 1.25 3.44 -4.94
N PHE A 121 2.39 2.93 -4.48
CA PHE A 121 2.83 3.07 -3.10
C PHE A 121 4.21 3.75 -3.07
N GLN A 122 4.40 4.75 -2.23
CA GLN A 122 5.62 5.53 -2.12
C GLN A 122 6.16 5.47 -0.68
N PHE A 123 7.48 5.47 -0.55
CA PHE A 123 8.18 5.50 0.72
C PHE A 123 9.59 6.07 0.55
N ASP A 124 10.12 6.63 1.63
CA ASP A 124 11.52 7.01 1.74
C ASP A 124 12.33 5.85 2.36
N LEU A 125 13.53 5.63 1.83
CA LEU A 125 14.50 4.66 2.33
C LEU A 125 15.84 5.35 2.60
N LEU A 126 16.33 5.24 3.84
CA LEU A 126 17.69 5.63 4.20
C LEU A 126 18.51 4.37 4.49
N ILE A 127 19.62 4.21 3.78
CA ILE A 127 20.61 3.15 4.01
C ILE A 127 21.92 3.80 4.50
N LEU A 128 22.44 3.30 5.61
CA LEU A 128 23.68 3.68 6.27
C LEU A 128 24.61 2.46 6.31
N GLY A 129 25.84 2.60 5.81
CA GLY A 129 26.89 1.60 5.99
C GLY A 129 27.19 0.77 4.74
N ASP A 130 26.74 -0.48 4.72
CA ASP A 130 27.04 -1.46 3.67
C ASP A 130 25.96 -1.47 2.56
N ASP A 131 26.28 -2.10 1.44
CA ASP A 131 25.34 -2.34 0.33
C ASP A 131 24.29 -3.40 0.72
N PHE A 132 23.12 -3.34 0.08
CA PHE A 132 22.03 -4.29 0.26
C PHE A 132 21.65 -4.92 -1.07
N LEU A 133 21.30 -6.21 -1.06
CA LEU A 133 20.68 -6.90 -2.17
C LEU A 133 19.17 -6.72 -2.08
N TYR A 134 18.53 -6.24 -3.15
CA TYR A 134 17.09 -6.17 -3.26
C TYR A 134 16.50 -7.49 -3.73
N ASN A 135 15.62 -8.07 -2.92
CA ASN A 135 15.01 -9.39 -3.16
C ASN A 135 13.49 -9.33 -3.33
N GLY A 136 12.90 -8.13 -3.38
CA GLY A 136 11.46 -7.96 -3.53
C GLY A 136 10.95 -8.31 -4.93
N ASP A 137 9.65 -8.56 -5.02
CA ASP A 137 8.97 -8.98 -6.26
C ASP A 137 8.60 -7.80 -7.18
N GLU A 138 8.61 -6.58 -6.66
CA GLU A 138 8.14 -5.39 -7.36
C GLU A 138 9.31 -4.54 -7.90
N GLU A 139 9.09 -3.75 -8.94
CA GLU A 139 10.09 -2.77 -9.38
C GLU A 139 10.02 -1.52 -8.49
N LEU A 140 11.17 -1.11 -7.94
CA LEU A 140 11.31 0.13 -7.17
C LEU A 140 11.75 1.27 -8.08
N PHE A 141 10.87 2.22 -8.36
CA PHE A 141 11.20 3.42 -9.14
C PHE A 141 11.77 4.49 -8.22
N ALA A 142 13.03 4.90 -8.44
CA ALA A 142 13.62 6.00 -7.69
C ALA A 142 13.07 7.34 -8.21
N LEU A 143 12.48 8.13 -7.32
CA LEU A 143 11.87 9.43 -7.62
C LEU A 143 12.86 10.58 -7.47
N ASN A 144 13.84 10.45 -6.57
CA ASN A 144 14.84 11.47 -6.28
C ASN A 144 16.15 11.31 -7.09
N MET A 145 16.26 10.26 -7.88
CA MET A 145 17.36 10.00 -8.81
C MET A 145 16.83 9.23 -10.03
N SER A 146 17.57 9.23 -11.14
CA SER A 146 17.16 8.46 -12.31
C SER A 146 17.56 6.99 -12.11
N GLY A 147 16.57 6.10 -12.11
CA GLY A 147 16.79 4.67 -12.08
C GLY A 147 15.60 3.90 -11.53
N SER A 148 15.64 2.59 -11.71
CA SER A 148 14.80 1.64 -11.00
C SER A 148 15.65 0.49 -10.49
N TYR A 149 15.12 -0.22 -9.49
CA TYR A 149 15.74 -1.41 -8.91
C TYR A 149 14.77 -2.57 -9.03
N VAL A 150 15.25 -3.68 -9.56
CA VAL A 150 14.52 -4.95 -9.67
C VAL A 150 15.20 -6.01 -8.81
N GLN A 151 14.56 -7.17 -8.66
CA GLN A 151 15.14 -8.31 -7.95
C GLN A 151 16.60 -8.57 -8.35
N ASP A 152 17.43 -8.85 -7.35
CA ASP A 152 18.88 -9.04 -7.39
C ASP A 152 19.72 -7.76 -7.61
N ASP A 153 19.12 -6.57 -7.72
CA ASP A 153 19.88 -5.33 -7.79
C ASP A 153 20.52 -4.97 -6.44
N VAL A 154 21.69 -4.34 -6.52
CA VAL A 154 22.41 -3.84 -5.35
C VAL A 154 22.02 -2.38 -5.08
N ILE A 155 21.53 -2.11 -3.88
CA ILE A 155 21.23 -0.76 -3.39
C ILE A 155 22.35 -0.33 -2.45
N SER A 156 23.10 0.68 -2.87
CA SER A 156 24.18 1.25 -2.08
C SER A 156 23.69 2.16 -0.95
N PRO A 157 24.56 2.52 0.02
CA PRO A 157 24.24 3.51 1.02
C PRO A 157 23.81 4.84 0.40
N GLY A 158 22.71 5.39 0.91
CA GLY A 158 22.11 6.59 0.35
C GLY A 158 20.71 6.87 0.90
N PHE A 159 20.16 7.99 0.46
CA PHE A 159 18.76 8.34 0.70
C PHE A 159 17.99 8.22 -0.62
N TYR A 160 16.92 7.44 -0.60
CA TYR A 160 16.10 7.11 -1.74
C TYR A 160 14.66 7.48 -1.47
N GLN A 161 13.97 7.97 -2.50
CA GLN A 161 12.52 8.08 -2.50
C GLN A 161 12.02 7.10 -3.54
N PHE A 162 11.32 6.06 -3.11
CA PHE A 162 10.84 5.01 -4.00
C PHE A 162 9.35 5.13 -4.25
N ALA A 163 8.94 4.77 -5.46
CA ALA A 163 7.58 4.39 -5.78
C ALA A 163 7.55 2.95 -6.28
N VAL A 164 6.59 2.18 -5.82
CA VAL A 164 6.09 0.99 -6.50
C VAL A 164 4.90 1.43 -7.33
N LEU A 165 4.96 1.23 -8.63
CA LEU A 165 3.88 1.52 -9.55
C LEU A 165 3.15 0.23 -9.87
N PHE A 166 1.85 0.21 -9.61
CA PHE A 166 0.99 -0.84 -10.11
C PHE A 166 0.42 -0.37 -11.44
N ASP A 167 0.07 -1.31 -12.33
CA ASP A 167 -0.51 -0.95 -13.62
C ASP A 167 -1.65 0.07 -13.46
N THR A 168 -1.90 0.89 -14.47
CA THR A 168 -2.78 2.06 -14.33
C THR A 168 -4.29 1.73 -14.29
N PHE A 169 -4.67 0.46 -14.48
CA PHE A 169 -6.07 0.01 -14.53
C PHE A 169 -6.38 -1.43 -14.03
N PRO A 170 -5.57 -2.13 -13.22
CA PRO A 170 -6.05 -3.33 -12.56
C PRO A 170 -7.07 -2.84 -11.53
N ILE A 171 -8.34 -3.00 -11.86
CA ILE A 171 -9.37 -3.00 -10.85
C ILE A 171 -9.04 -4.19 -9.94
N ASP A 172 -8.37 -3.92 -8.81
CA ASP A 172 -8.02 -4.95 -7.84
C ASP A 172 -9.30 -5.66 -7.38
N VAL A 173 -10.37 -4.88 -7.20
CA VAL A 173 -11.68 -5.37 -6.80
C VAL A 173 -12.79 -4.62 -7.50
N SER A 174 -13.72 -5.36 -8.10
CA SER A 174 -14.98 -4.86 -8.63
C SER A 174 -16.16 -5.60 -8.02
N THR A 175 -17.30 -4.92 -7.93
CA THR A 175 -18.58 -5.56 -7.64
C THR A 175 -19.69 -4.84 -8.39
N PHE A 176 -20.71 -5.60 -8.79
CA PHE A 176 -21.91 -5.09 -9.44
C PHE A 176 -23.15 -5.53 -8.66
N ALA A 177 -24.24 -4.80 -8.74
CA ALA A 177 -25.55 -5.23 -8.25
C ALA A 177 -26.65 -4.86 -9.24
N GLY A 178 -27.54 -5.81 -9.51
CA GLY A 178 -28.83 -5.60 -10.17
C GLY A 178 -29.99 -5.53 -9.18
N PRO A 179 -31.24 -5.39 -9.66
CA PRO A 179 -32.40 -5.20 -8.79
C PRO A 179 -32.56 -6.26 -7.71
N GLY A 180 -32.62 -5.83 -6.45
CA GLY A 180 -32.75 -6.70 -5.29
C GLY A 180 -31.45 -7.33 -4.80
N GLU A 181 -30.32 -7.00 -5.42
CA GLU A 181 -29.01 -7.52 -5.05
C GLU A 181 -28.25 -6.55 -4.13
N SER A 182 -27.40 -7.13 -3.29
CA SER A 182 -26.44 -6.41 -2.46
C SER A 182 -25.19 -7.25 -2.37
N ASN A 183 -24.10 -6.74 -2.94
CA ASN A 183 -22.83 -7.43 -3.06
C ASN A 183 -21.74 -6.62 -2.35
N LEU A 184 -20.93 -7.35 -1.58
CA LEU A 184 -19.77 -6.82 -0.88
C LEU A 184 -18.58 -7.71 -1.24
N VAL A 185 -17.49 -7.08 -1.66
CA VAL A 185 -16.24 -7.77 -1.93
C VAL A 185 -15.13 -7.07 -1.15
N SER A 186 -14.31 -7.88 -0.49
CA SER A 186 -13.11 -7.41 0.19
C SER A 186 -11.90 -8.22 -0.28
N LEU A 187 -10.79 -7.54 -0.49
CA LEU A 187 -9.51 -8.12 -0.87
C LEU A 187 -8.42 -7.55 0.02
N SER A 188 -7.45 -8.39 0.36
CA SER A 188 -6.21 -7.97 0.99
C SER A 188 -5.06 -8.40 0.09
N ARG A 189 -4.19 -7.45 -0.30
CA ARG A 189 -2.96 -7.73 -1.05
C ARG A 189 -1.76 -7.38 -0.17
N GLN A 190 -0.72 -8.20 -0.23
CA GLN A 190 0.56 -7.93 0.38
C GLN A 190 1.58 -7.56 -0.70
N ILE A 191 2.38 -6.53 -0.44
CA ILE A 191 3.50 -6.10 -1.27
C ILE A 191 4.76 -6.26 -0.43
N GLY A 192 5.68 -7.11 -0.88
CA GLY A 192 6.93 -7.40 -0.18
C GLY A 192 8.11 -6.66 -0.78
N ILE A 193 8.76 -5.82 0.02
CA ILE A 193 10.05 -5.21 -0.30
C ILE A 193 11.07 -5.83 0.64
N GLU A 194 12.00 -6.61 0.11
CA GLU A 194 12.98 -7.33 0.90
C GLU A 194 14.40 -6.86 0.59
N LEU A 195 15.19 -6.61 1.62
CA LEU A 195 16.57 -6.17 1.55
C LEU A 195 17.45 -7.07 2.42
N THR A 196 18.48 -7.66 1.82
CA THR A 196 19.44 -8.52 2.50
C THR A 196 20.79 -7.81 2.56
N PRO A 197 21.48 -7.78 3.72
CA PRO A 197 22.76 -7.09 3.82
C PRO A 197 23.79 -7.83 2.99
N LEU A 198 24.56 -7.12 2.19
CA LEU A 198 25.77 -7.68 1.61
C LEU A 198 26.93 -7.49 2.58
N PRO A 199 27.76 -8.51 2.82
CA PRO A 199 28.91 -8.37 3.68
C PRO A 199 29.89 -7.36 3.06
N GLY A 200 29.99 -6.17 3.65
CA GLY A 200 30.95 -5.17 3.24
C GLY A 200 32.40 -5.58 3.56
N PRO A 201 33.41 -4.93 2.94
CA PRO A 201 34.83 -5.17 3.23
C PRO A 201 35.18 -4.95 4.71
N SER A 202 34.38 -4.16 5.44
CA SER A 202 34.44 -3.92 6.88
C SER A 202 34.30 -5.18 7.72
N SER A 203 33.46 -6.13 7.27
CA SER A 203 33.13 -7.37 8.00
C SER A 203 34.20 -8.46 7.86
N LEU A 204 35.09 -8.34 6.87
CA LEU A 204 36.23 -9.25 6.68
C LEU A 204 37.42 -8.95 7.62
N VAL A 205 37.42 -7.82 8.32
CA VAL A 205 38.54 -7.42 9.19
C VAL A 205 38.56 -8.19 10.52
N THR A 206 37.50 -8.89 10.90
CA THR A 206 37.46 -9.62 12.19
C THR A 206 37.87 -11.10 12.11
N LEU A 207 38.20 -11.64 10.93
CA LEU A 207 38.54 -13.07 10.76
C LEU A 207 40.03 -13.37 10.49
N THR A 208 40.91 -12.37 10.45
CA THR A 208 42.37 -12.57 10.20
C THR A 208 43.31 -12.12 11.32
N ALA A 209 42.82 -11.93 12.56
CA ALA A 209 43.67 -11.64 13.72
C ALA A 209 43.82 -12.79 14.73
N ALA A 210 43.17 -13.95 14.51
CA ALA A 210 43.25 -15.09 15.43
C ALA A 210 44.26 -16.19 15.02
N GLY A 211 44.92 -16.06 13.88
CA GLY A 211 45.79 -17.12 13.35
C GLY A 211 47.08 -16.59 12.77
N LEU A 212 48.07 -16.31 13.62
CA LEU A 212 49.52 -16.52 13.37
C LEU A 212 50.36 -15.96 14.53
N TYR A 213 50.15 -16.50 15.74
CA TYR A 213 51.16 -16.43 16.80
C TYR A 213 51.97 -17.73 16.80
N PHE A 214 52.75 -17.97 15.74
CA PHE A 214 53.76 -19.02 15.77
C PHE A 214 55.04 -18.45 16.39
N SER A 215 55.20 -18.71 17.67
CA SER A 215 56.45 -18.50 18.40
C SER A 215 57.57 -19.32 17.74
N ARG A 216 58.52 -18.67 17.07
CA ARG A 216 59.83 -19.29 16.82
C ARG A 216 60.65 -19.23 18.10
N ARG A 217 60.59 -20.32 18.87
CA ARG A 217 61.59 -20.62 19.91
C ARG A 217 62.97 -20.68 19.23
N ARG A 218 63.85 -19.73 19.58
CA ARG A 218 65.29 -19.90 19.46
C ARG A 218 65.77 -20.82 20.58
N ARG A 219 66.71 -21.72 20.26
CA ARG A 219 67.94 -22.09 21.00
C ARG A 219 68.35 -23.53 20.68
N PRO A 220 69.60 -23.92 20.98
CA PRO A 220 70.86 -23.17 21.04
C PRO A 220 71.81 -23.53 19.88
#